data_AF-A0A9D8U3W0-F1
#
_entry.id   AF-A0A9D8U3W0-F1
#
_cell.length_a   1.000
_cell.length_b   1.000
_cell.length_c   1.000
_cell.angle_alpha   90.00
_cell.angle_beta   90.00
_cell.angle_gamma   90.00
#
_symmetry.space_group_name_H-M   'P 1'
#
loop_
_entity.id
_entity.type
_entity.pdbx_description
1 polymer ?
#
loop_
_entity_poly.entity_id
_entity_poly.type
_entity_poly.pdbx_seq_one_letter_code
_entity_poly.pdbx_strand_id
1 'polypeptide(L)'
;MSASKANMRTGPGRQYPIRWVYNRRGMPLEIIDEYGAWRKVRDHEGEEGWMLVSLLYGSRSVMVRGKTRSLHADPDLSAPIRLTAEPGVIAEIERCRGLWCEVSMDGTSAWIERRHVWGVYAHEDLD
;
A
#
# COMPACT_ATOMS: atom_id res chain seq x y z
N MET A 1 21.96 2.13 0.62
CA MET A 1 20.52 2.23 0.94
C MET A 1 20.04 0.83 1.29
N SER A 2 20.03 0.45 2.56
CA SER A 2 19.54 -0.87 2.98
C SER A 2 18.03 -0.78 3.08
N ALA A 3 17.32 -1.50 2.21
CA ALA A 3 15.92 -1.78 2.45
C ALA A 3 15.81 -2.51 3.80
N SER A 4 15.02 -1.96 4.72
CA SER A 4 14.64 -2.66 5.94
C SER A 4 13.87 -3.92 5.54
N LYS A 5 14.53 -5.08 5.61
CA LYS A 5 13.90 -6.38 5.33
C LYS A 5 12.75 -6.61 6.30
N ALA A 6 11.57 -6.92 5.79
CA ALA A 6 10.41 -7.28 6.59
C ALA A 6 10.02 -8.74 6.30
N ASN A 7 9.99 -9.56 7.33
CA ASN A 7 9.76 -11.00 7.19
C ASN A 7 8.31 -11.33 7.51
N MET A 8 7.65 -12.01 6.56
CA MET A 8 6.38 -12.69 6.79
C MET A 8 6.65 -14.14 7.20
N ARG A 9 5.92 -14.63 8.20
CA ARG A 9 6.04 -15.99 8.73
C ARG A 9 4.72 -16.75 8.60
N THR A 10 4.80 -18.08 8.66
CA THR A 10 3.59 -18.92 8.58
C THR A 10 2.73 -18.88 9.85
N GLY A 11 3.22 -18.33 10.97
CA GLY A 11 2.50 -18.22 12.23
C GLY A 11 2.97 -17.05 13.11
N PRO A 12 2.19 -16.69 14.15
CA PRO A 12 2.44 -15.53 14.99
C PRO A 12 3.54 -15.79 16.04
N GLY A 13 4.77 -15.95 15.58
CA GLY A 13 5.93 -16.25 16.42
C GLY A 13 7.24 -16.33 15.64
N ARG A 14 8.37 -16.06 16.31
CA ARG A 14 9.70 -16.11 15.68
C ARG A 14 10.15 -17.54 15.31
N GLN A 15 9.55 -18.54 15.94
CA GLN A 15 9.80 -19.96 15.69
C GLN A 15 9.19 -20.47 14.38
N TYR A 16 8.16 -19.78 13.86
CA TYR A 16 7.53 -20.18 12.60
C TYR A 16 8.44 -19.83 11.41
N PRO A 17 8.55 -20.69 10.39
CA PRO A 17 9.40 -20.42 9.24
C PRO A 17 9.00 -19.13 8.52
N ILE A 18 9.99 -18.49 7.90
CA ILE A 18 9.78 -17.34 7.03
C ILE A 18 9.15 -17.84 5.74
N ARG A 19 8.00 -17.26 5.39
CA ARG A 19 7.27 -17.53 4.15
C ARG A 19 7.70 -16.59 3.03
N TRP A 20 7.90 -15.32 3.38
CA TRP A 20 8.27 -14.28 2.42
C TRP A 20 9.17 -13.22 3.07
N VAL A 21 10.03 -12.59 2.25
CA VAL A 21 10.90 -11.49 2.67
C VAL A 21 10.65 -10.30 1.76
N TYR A 22 10.05 -9.25 2.31
CA TYR A 22 9.88 -7.98 1.61
C TYR A 22 11.17 -7.16 1.66
N ASN A 23 11.67 -6.80 0.48
CA ASN A 23 12.86 -5.97 0.31
C ASN A 23 12.52 -4.55 -0.19
N ARG A 24 11.23 -4.19 -0.24
CA ARG A 24 10.76 -2.86 -0.65
C ARG A 24 9.97 -2.24 0.51
N ARG A 25 10.38 -1.04 0.94
CA ARG A 25 9.68 -0.28 1.97
C ARG A 25 8.35 0.24 1.41
N GLY A 26 7.35 0.38 2.27
CA GLY A 26 6.05 0.92 1.89
C GLY A 26 5.23 -0.02 1.02
N MET A 27 5.61 -1.30 0.89
CA MET A 27 4.72 -2.30 0.32
C MET A 27 3.39 -2.26 1.07
N PRO A 28 2.27 -1.98 0.38
CA PRO A 28 0.99 -1.95 1.06
C PRO A 28 0.66 -3.38 1.49
N LEU A 29 0.10 -3.50 2.70
CA LEU A 29 -0.33 -4.77 3.29
C LEU A 29 -1.70 -4.59 3.93
N GLU A 30 -2.59 -5.55 3.74
CA GLU A 30 -3.93 -5.59 4.35
C GLU A 30 -3.83 -6.36 5.66
N ILE A 31 -4.15 -5.74 6.80
CA ILE A 31 -4.26 -6.46 8.07
C ILE A 31 -5.60 -7.20 8.10
N ILE A 32 -5.55 -8.52 8.23
CA ILE A 32 -6.73 -9.40 8.22
C ILE A 32 -6.95 -10.15 9.54
N ASP A 33 -5.97 -10.15 10.45
CA ASP A 33 -6.10 -10.70 11.81
C ASP A 33 -5.00 -10.15 12.75
N GLU A 34 -5.20 -10.27 14.05
CA GLU A 34 -4.27 -9.77 15.07
C GLU A 34 -4.01 -10.80 16.19
N TYR A 35 -2.75 -10.93 16.61
CA TYR A 35 -2.37 -11.77 17.76
C TYR A 35 -1.18 -11.16 18.51
N GLY A 36 -1.45 -10.52 19.65
CA GLY A 36 -0.43 -9.80 20.41
C GLY A 36 0.31 -8.77 19.54
N ALA A 37 1.64 -8.90 19.44
CA ALA A 37 2.48 -8.04 18.59
C ALA A 37 2.54 -8.49 17.11
N TRP A 38 1.75 -9.49 16.71
CA TRP A 38 1.71 -10.02 15.35
C TRP A 38 0.45 -9.57 14.64
N ARG A 39 0.58 -9.32 13.34
CA ARG A 39 -0.53 -9.05 12.43
C ARG A 39 -0.51 -10.08 11.33
N LYS A 40 -1.64 -10.76 11.11
CA LYS A 40 -1.83 -11.54 9.90
C LYS A 40 -2.14 -10.55 8.80
N VAL A 41 -1.36 -10.59 7.74
CA VAL A 41 -1.47 -9.69 6.61
C VAL A 41 -1.72 -10.46 5.33
N ARG A 42 -2.34 -9.80 4.36
CA ARG A 42 -2.43 -10.20 2.95
C ARG A 42 -1.75 -9.16 2.09
N ASP A 43 -1.01 -9.57 1.07
CA ASP A 43 -0.42 -8.66 0.09
C ASP A 43 -1.21 -8.59 -1.23
N HIS A 44 -0.72 -7.75 -2.15
CA HIS A 44 -1.34 -7.53 -3.46
C HIS A 44 -1.42 -8.77 -4.37
N GLU A 45 -0.63 -9.82 -4.10
CA GLU A 45 -0.67 -11.09 -4.83
C GLU A 45 -1.57 -12.12 -4.12
N GLY A 46 -2.10 -11.78 -2.94
CA GLY A 46 -2.95 -12.64 -2.12
C GLY A 46 -2.16 -13.54 -1.18
N GLU A 47 -0.85 -13.36 -1.04
CA GLU A 47 -0.05 -14.13 -0.09
C GLU A 47 -0.39 -13.70 1.34
N GLU A 48 -0.57 -14.68 2.23
CA GLU A 48 -0.99 -14.46 3.61
C GLU A 48 0.04 -14.98 4.62
N GLY A 49 0.24 -14.24 5.70
CA GLY A 49 1.07 -14.68 6.80
C GLY A 49 1.19 -13.65 7.89
N TRP A 50 2.07 -13.91 8.86
CA TRP A 50 2.20 -13.13 10.08
C TRP A 50 3.45 -12.28 10.07
N MET A 51 3.29 -11.00 10.40
CA MET A 51 4.38 -10.03 10.55
C MET A 51 4.37 -9.41 11.93
N LEU A 52 5.55 -9.12 12.47
CA LEU A 52 5.66 -8.30 13.68
C LEU A 52 5.22 -6.87 13.36
N VAL A 53 4.42 -6.27 14.24
CA VAL A 53 3.92 -4.90 14.04
C VAL A 53 5.03 -3.87 13.84
N SER A 54 6.20 -4.07 14.47
CA SER A 54 7.37 -3.19 14.32
C SER A 54 8.05 -3.26 12.94
N LEU A 55 7.70 -4.25 12.11
CA LEU A 55 8.18 -4.39 10.74
C LEU A 55 7.22 -3.78 9.72
N LEU A 56 6.01 -3.41 10.14
CA LEU A 56 5.02 -2.76 9.28
C LEU A 56 5.37 -1.28 9.12
N TYR A 57 5.16 -0.76 7.91
CA TYR A 57 5.35 0.66 7.65
C TYR A 57 4.19 1.44 8.28
N GLY A 58 4.51 2.50 9.02
CA GLY A 58 3.53 3.24 9.82
C GLY A 58 2.57 4.11 9.00
N SER A 59 2.95 4.53 7.79
CA SER A 59 2.07 5.26 6.87
C SER A 59 1.38 4.31 5.91
N ARG A 60 0.13 4.64 5.57
CA ARG A 60 -0.62 3.91 4.55
C ARG A 60 -0.07 4.23 3.18
N SER A 61 0.08 3.19 2.38
CA SER A 61 0.52 3.29 1.00
C SER A 61 -0.45 2.56 0.08
N VAL A 62 -0.36 2.87 -1.20
CA VAL A 62 -1.06 2.17 -2.27
C VAL A 62 -0.10 1.72 -3.34
N MET A 63 -0.51 0.71 -4.11
CA MET A 63 0.18 0.25 -5.30
C MET A 63 -0.69 0.40 -6.54
N VAL A 64 -0.15 0.99 -7.60
CA VAL A 64 -0.83 1.13 -8.90
C VAL A 64 -1.02 -0.23 -9.57
N ARG A 65 -2.22 -0.50 -10.09
CA ARG A 65 -2.58 -1.78 -10.72
C ARG A 65 -2.90 -1.70 -12.21
N GLY A 66 -2.63 -2.81 -12.88
CA GLY A 66 -3.06 -3.08 -14.26
C GLY A 66 -2.14 -2.45 -15.29
N LYS A 67 -2.49 -1.25 -15.76
CA LYS A 67 -1.71 -0.48 -16.76
C LYS A 67 -1.31 0.89 -16.18
N THR A 68 -0.45 1.60 -16.89
CA THR A 68 -0.05 2.97 -16.54
C THR A 68 -1.28 3.86 -16.32
N ARG A 69 -1.24 4.65 -15.25
CA ARG A 69 -2.33 5.53 -14.82
C ARG A 69 -1.88 6.97 -14.83
N SER A 70 -2.77 7.85 -15.28
CA SER A 70 -2.64 9.28 -15.07
C SER A 70 -3.12 9.64 -13.68
N LEU A 71 -2.38 10.52 -13.02
CA LEU A 71 -2.76 11.15 -11.77
C LEU A 71 -3.02 12.62 -12.05
N HIS A 72 -4.10 13.15 -11.50
CA HIS A 72 -4.67 14.45 -11.83
C HIS A 72 -4.37 15.48 -10.73
N ALA A 73 -4.42 16.77 -11.08
CA ALA A 73 -4.25 17.86 -10.12
C ALA A 73 -5.40 17.94 -9.09
N ASP A 74 -6.60 17.50 -9.49
CA ASP A 74 -7.83 17.48 -8.69
C ASP A 74 -8.53 16.11 -8.85
N PRO A 75 -9.49 15.75 -7.97
CA PRO A 75 -10.24 14.49 -8.07
C PRO A 75 -11.30 14.53 -9.19
N ASP A 76 -10.86 14.84 -10.40
CA ASP A 76 -11.66 14.99 -11.61
C ASP A 76 -10.87 14.48 -12.83
N LEU A 77 -11.50 13.68 -13.69
CA LEU A 77 -10.86 13.13 -14.90
C LEU A 77 -10.54 14.20 -15.95
N SER A 78 -11.22 15.35 -15.91
CA SER A 78 -10.97 16.50 -16.75
C SER A 78 -9.87 17.42 -16.23
N ALA A 79 -9.45 17.26 -14.98
CA ALA A 79 -8.37 18.04 -14.40
C ALA A 79 -7.02 17.71 -15.08
N PRO A 80 -6.08 18.67 -15.12
CA PRO A 80 -4.77 18.46 -15.73
C PRO A 80 -4.04 17.24 -15.15
N ILE A 81 -3.39 16.47 -16.02
CA ILE A 81 -2.52 15.36 -15.61
C ILE A 81 -1.26 15.96 -14.99
N ARG A 82 -0.96 15.55 -13.76
CA ARG A 82 0.22 16.00 -12.99
C ARG A 82 1.34 14.97 -13.02
N LEU A 83 0.99 13.69 -12.96
CA LEU A 83 1.94 12.57 -12.97
C LEU A 83 1.38 11.41 -13.78
N THR A 84 2.26 10.51 -14.21
CA THR A 84 1.90 9.19 -14.72
C THR A 84 2.65 8.14 -13.94
N ALA A 85 1.95 7.10 -13.50
CA ALA A 85 2.52 6.02 -12.71
C ALA A 85 2.33 4.67 -13.41
N GLU A 86 3.41 3.91 -13.54
CA GLU A 86 3.39 2.54 -14.05
C GLU A 86 2.79 1.56 -13.03
N PRO A 87 2.31 0.37 -13.46
CA PRO A 87 1.92 -0.69 -12.55
C PRO A 87 3.04 -1.04 -11.57
N GLY A 88 2.71 -1.26 -10.31
CA GLY A 88 3.69 -1.57 -9.26
C GLY A 88 4.37 -0.35 -8.64
N VAL A 89 4.11 0.87 -9.13
CA VAL A 89 4.50 2.09 -8.41
C VAL A 89 3.78 2.14 -7.06
N ILE A 90 4.53 2.46 -6.02
CA ILE A 90 4.03 2.61 -4.65
C ILE A 90 4.01 4.10 -4.34
N ALA A 91 2.90 4.57 -3.78
CA ALA A 91 2.72 5.94 -3.34
C ALA A 91 2.17 5.97 -1.91
N GLU A 92 2.51 7.00 -1.15
CA GLU A 92 1.92 7.22 0.18
C GLU A 92 0.54 7.86 0.02
N ILE A 93 -0.43 7.44 0.82
CA ILE A 93 -1.76 8.07 0.81
C ILE A 93 -1.71 9.29 1.70
N GLU A 94 -2.13 10.44 1.16
CA GLU A 94 -2.34 11.65 1.97
C GLU A 94 -3.78 11.73 2.44
N ARG A 95 -4.74 11.52 1.52
CA ARG A 95 -6.17 11.49 1.83
C ARG A 95 -6.94 10.71 0.78
N CYS A 96 -8.11 10.20 1.14
CA CYS A 96 -9.04 9.59 0.20
C CYS A 96 -10.44 10.18 0.38
N ARG A 97 -11.04 10.64 -0.73
CA ARG A 97 -12.39 11.23 -0.77
C ARG A 97 -13.22 10.56 -1.85
N GLY A 98 -14.25 9.81 -1.46
CA GLY A 98 -15.15 9.14 -2.40
C GLY A 98 -14.40 8.18 -3.32
N LEU A 99 -14.40 8.41 -4.63
CA LEU A 99 -13.73 7.53 -5.60
C LEU A 99 -12.25 7.86 -5.83
N TRP A 100 -11.70 8.85 -5.13
CA TRP A 100 -10.35 9.36 -5.38
C TRP A 100 -9.48 9.26 -4.13
N CYS A 101 -8.19 9.09 -4.36
CA CYS A 101 -7.16 9.21 -3.34
C CYS A 101 -6.09 10.19 -3.83
N GLU A 102 -5.76 11.16 -3.00
CA GLU A 102 -4.56 11.95 -3.15
C GLU A 102 -3.41 11.14 -2.60
N VAL A 103 -2.37 11.00 -3.43
CA VAL A 103 -1.19 10.24 -3.11
C VAL A 103 0.05 11.09 -3.34
N SER A 104 1.08 10.87 -2.54
CA SER A 104 2.36 11.55 -2.62
C SER A 104 3.43 10.61 -3.15
N MET A 105 4.18 11.08 -4.15
CA MET A 105 5.38 10.40 -4.67
C MET A 105 6.50 11.43 -4.76
N ASP A 106 7.57 11.21 -4.00
CA ASP A 106 8.74 12.10 -3.93
C ASP A 106 8.37 13.59 -3.69
N GLY A 107 7.40 13.83 -2.80
CA GLY A 107 6.93 15.16 -2.44
C GLY A 107 5.98 15.81 -3.46
N THR A 108 5.59 15.10 -4.51
CA THR A 108 4.56 15.55 -5.45
C THR A 108 3.25 14.84 -5.19
N SER A 109 2.25 15.59 -4.74
CA SER A 109 0.87 15.11 -4.58
C SER A 109 0.11 15.13 -5.89
N ALA A 110 -0.70 14.10 -6.13
CA ALA A 110 -1.65 14.03 -7.23
C ALA A 110 -2.80 13.05 -6.91
N TRP A 111 -3.92 13.18 -7.61
CA TRP A 111 -5.12 12.38 -7.39
C TRP A 111 -5.22 11.20 -8.35
N ILE A 112 -5.54 10.02 -7.82
CA ILE A 112 -5.79 8.80 -8.58
C ILE A 112 -7.15 8.21 -8.22
N GLU A 113 -7.87 7.67 -9.21
CA GLU A 113 -9.09 6.92 -8.92
C GLU A 113 -8.75 5.66 -8.11
N ARG A 114 -9.49 5.45 -7.02
CA ARG A 114 -9.32 4.35 -6.07
C ARG A 114 -9.32 2.97 -6.72
N ARG A 115 -10.14 2.75 -7.75
CA ARG A 115 -10.20 1.49 -8.50
C ARG A 115 -8.87 1.11 -9.16
N HIS A 116 -8.00 2.08 -9.41
CA HIS A 116 -6.71 1.86 -10.05
C HIS A 116 -5.58 1.46 -9.11
N VAL A 117 -5.85 1.38 -7.80
CA VAL A 117 -4.86 1.06 -6.79
C VAL A 117 -5.26 -0.13 -5.92
N TRP A 118 -4.26 -0.74 -5.27
CA TRP A 118 -4.39 -1.70 -4.17
C TRP A 118 -3.92 -1.04 -2.88
N GLY A 119 -4.48 -1.40 -1.73
CA GLY A 119 -4.08 -0.87 -0.41
C GLY A 119 -5.09 0.08 0.24
N VAL A 120 -6.26 0.25 -0.39
CA VAL A 120 -7.42 1.00 0.10
C VAL A 120 -8.69 0.23 -0.16
N TYR A 121 -9.62 0.22 0.80
CA TYR A 121 -10.92 -0.42 0.58
C TYR A 121 -11.86 0.46 -0.23
N ALA A 122 -12.80 -0.16 -0.95
CA ALA A 122 -13.70 0.53 -1.88
C ALA A 122 -14.46 1.73 -1.26
N HIS A 123 -14.78 1.68 0.03
CA HIS A 123 -15.58 2.68 0.74
C HIS A 123 -14.87 3.29 1.97
N GLU A 124 -13.54 3.18 2.04
CA GLU A 124 -12.77 3.78 3.13
C GLU A 124 -12.52 5.26 2.86
N ASP A 125 -12.87 6.13 3.79
CA ASP A 125 -12.44 7.54 3.78
C ASP A 125 -11.24 7.69 4.72
N LEU A 126 -10.22 8.38 4.22
CA LEU A 126 -8.97 8.65 4.95
C LEU A 126 -8.79 10.17 4.97
N ASP A 127 -8.87 10.74 6.17
CA ASP A 127 -8.69 12.18 6.44
C ASP A 127 -7.24 12.53 6.80
#